data_AF-I0V5I2-F1
#
_entry.id   AF-I0V5I2-F1
#
_cell.length_a   1.000
_cell.length_b   1.000
_cell.length_c   1.000
_cell.angle_alpha   90.00
_cell.angle_beta   90.00
_cell.angle_gamma   90.00
#
_symmetry.space_group_name_H-M   'P 1'
#
loop_
_entity.id
_entity.type
_entity.pdbx_description
1 polymer ?
#
loop_
_entity_poly.entity_id
_entity_poly.type
_entity_poly.pdbx_seq_one_letter_code
_entity_poly.pdbx_strand_id
1 'polypeptide(L)'
;MTSGTTVREVASPGALLTEAGSEPVSWACATVSFAGVRSPAALVDPLPLEVVFTRAERIRSGSGRTVQHWAGRLAAKCAVLRLLGLDPAHRANADLLGEVEILPRPSVFCTRTTACLHGHPPGVRLPAALRDRVETGTRIGVSISHAASTAIAVALASAPLPEDDTDRYGSDEYEDGNER
;
A
#
# COMPACT_ATOMS: atom_id res chain seq x y z
N MET A 1 -7.38 -22.50 -20.54
CA MET A 1 -6.99 -21.13 -20.91
C MET A 1 -6.47 -20.46 -19.65
N THR A 2 -5.15 -20.35 -19.51
CA THR A 2 -4.47 -19.72 -18.37
C THR A 2 -4.49 -18.21 -18.56
N SER A 3 -5.49 -17.55 -17.98
CA SER A 3 -5.54 -16.09 -17.88
C SER A 3 -4.57 -15.64 -16.81
N GLY A 4 -3.30 -15.42 -17.18
CA GLY A 4 -2.32 -14.81 -16.28
C GLY A 4 -2.69 -13.37 -15.96
N THR A 5 -2.75 -13.02 -14.68
CA THR A 5 -2.85 -11.64 -14.21
C THR A 5 -1.65 -10.87 -14.77
N THR A 6 -1.92 -9.94 -15.70
CA THR A 6 -0.85 -9.11 -16.27
C THR A 6 -0.81 -7.81 -15.49
N VAL A 7 0.25 -7.61 -14.69
CA VAL A 7 0.60 -6.27 -14.20
C VAL A 7 1.12 -5.51 -15.42
N ARG A 8 0.29 -4.63 -16.00
CA ARG A 8 0.72 -3.81 -17.13
C ARG A 8 1.55 -2.64 -16.63
N GLU A 9 2.71 -2.49 -17.25
CA GLU A 9 3.59 -1.35 -17.10
C GLU A 9 2.90 -0.11 -17.69
N VAL A 10 2.73 0.91 -16.86
CA VAL A 10 2.43 2.28 -17.29
C VAL A 10 3.62 3.09 -16.80
N ALA A 11 4.13 3.94 -17.69
CA ALA A 11 5.46 4.56 -17.70
C ALA A 11 6.11 4.92 -16.35
N SER A 12 7.45 4.84 -16.37
CA SER A 12 8.48 5.20 -15.39
C SER A 12 8.13 6.29 -14.35
N PRO A 13 8.77 6.28 -13.16
CA PRO A 13 8.68 7.38 -12.21
C PRO A 13 9.03 8.69 -12.93
N GLY A 14 8.05 9.58 -13.07
CA GLY A 14 8.27 10.90 -13.60
C GLY A 14 8.66 11.84 -12.46
N ALA A 15 9.63 12.71 -12.66
CA ALA A 15 9.66 13.94 -11.86
C ALA A 15 8.47 14.79 -12.32
N LEU A 16 7.48 15.05 -11.45
CA LEU A 16 6.50 16.09 -11.75
C LEU A 16 7.26 17.43 -11.78
N LEU A 17 7.13 18.17 -12.88
CA LEU A 17 7.74 19.48 -13.08
C LEU A 17 7.33 20.41 -11.92
N THR A 18 8.29 20.74 -11.07
CA THR A 18 8.15 21.74 -10.01
C THR A 18 8.72 23.07 -10.50
N GLU A 19 8.06 24.17 -10.09
CA GLU A 19 8.58 25.54 -10.25
C GLU A 19 10.02 25.63 -9.70
N ALA A 20 10.84 26.48 -10.33
CA ALA A 20 12.27 26.58 -10.09
C ALA A 20 12.60 26.73 -8.58
N GLY A 21 13.11 25.66 -7.97
CA GLY A 21 13.55 25.62 -6.57
C GLY A 21 13.02 24.45 -5.72
N SER A 22 12.04 23.67 -6.20
CA SER A 22 11.55 22.47 -5.49
C SER A 22 12.22 21.20 -6.03
N GLU A 23 12.78 20.38 -5.14
CA GLU A 23 13.28 19.04 -5.48
C GLU A 23 12.16 18.20 -6.15
N PRO A 24 12.51 17.32 -7.11
CA PRO A 24 11.52 16.56 -7.86
C PRO A 24 10.72 15.66 -6.93
N VAL A 25 9.40 15.87 -6.88
CA VAL A 25 8.51 15.02 -6.10
C VAL A 25 8.48 13.64 -6.73
N SER A 26 8.99 12.64 -6.00
CA SER A 26 9.02 11.25 -6.46
C SER A 26 7.63 10.62 -6.40
N TRP A 27 7.15 10.09 -7.52
CA TRP A 27 5.89 9.36 -7.60
C TRP A 27 6.01 8.11 -8.49
N ALA A 28 5.11 7.16 -8.28
CA ALA A 28 4.96 5.99 -9.15
C ALA A 28 3.50 5.53 -9.20
N CYS A 29 3.15 4.76 -10.23
CA CYS A 29 1.82 4.18 -10.35
C CYS A 29 1.87 2.69 -10.70
N ALA A 30 0.78 1.99 -10.42
CA ALA A 30 0.58 0.63 -10.86
C ALA A 30 -0.87 0.35 -11.20
N THR A 31 -1.07 -0.55 -12.16
CA THR A 31 -2.38 -1.06 -12.56
C THR A 31 -2.42 -2.56 -12.37
N VAL A 32 -3.55 -3.05 -11.87
CA VAL A 32 -3.82 -4.47 -11.69
C VAL A 32 -5.13 -4.79 -12.38
N SER A 33 -5.07 -5.60 -13.43
CA SER A 33 -6.27 -6.16 -14.03
C SER A 33 -6.77 -7.33 -13.17
N PHE A 34 -8.08 -7.37 -12.96
CA PHE A 34 -8.76 -8.50 -12.31
C PHE A 34 -9.95 -8.98 -13.15
N ALA A 35 -9.93 -8.71 -14.46
CA ALA A 35 -10.96 -9.15 -15.39
C ALA A 35 -11.08 -10.68 -15.35
N GLY A 36 -12.26 -11.20 -15.02
CA GLY A 36 -12.50 -12.65 -14.91
C GLY A 36 -11.91 -13.32 -13.67
N VAL A 37 -11.23 -12.58 -12.79
CA VAL A 37 -10.69 -13.11 -11.52
C VAL A 37 -11.84 -13.26 -10.51
N ARG A 38 -12.00 -14.48 -9.98
CA ARG A 38 -13.12 -14.83 -9.08
C ARG A 38 -12.71 -15.02 -7.63
N SER A 39 -11.42 -15.05 -7.33
CA SER A 39 -10.91 -15.23 -5.98
C SER A 39 -9.63 -14.41 -5.74
N PRO A 40 -9.34 -14.03 -4.50
CA PRO A 40 -8.08 -13.36 -4.16
C PRO A 40 -6.85 -14.21 -4.48
N ALA A 41 -6.91 -15.54 -4.33
CA ALA A 41 -5.79 -16.41 -4.66
C ALA A 41 -5.45 -16.36 -6.17
N ALA A 42 -6.47 -16.37 -7.03
CA ALA A 42 -6.27 -16.26 -8.47
C ALA A 42 -5.73 -14.88 -8.91
N LEU A 43 -5.90 -13.85 -8.08
CA LEU A 43 -5.37 -12.51 -8.36
C LEU A 43 -3.84 -12.47 -8.29
N VAL A 44 -3.25 -13.23 -7.37
CA VAL A 44 -1.82 -13.15 -7.02
C VAL A 44 -0.99 -14.35 -7.48
N ASP A 45 -1.62 -15.34 -8.12
CA ASP A 45 -0.95 -16.50 -8.70
C ASP A 45 0.25 -16.07 -9.58
N PRO A 46 1.44 -16.68 -9.42
CA PRO A 46 1.73 -17.90 -8.66
C PRO A 46 2.08 -17.70 -7.18
N LEU A 47 2.01 -16.48 -6.65
CA LEU A 47 2.40 -16.21 -5.27
C LEU A 47 1.29 -16.65 -4.30
N PRO A 48 1.64 -17.22 -3.13
CA PRO A 48 0.67 -17.47 -2.07
C PRO A 48 0.05 -16.16 -1.57
N LEU A 49 -1.24 -16.18 -1.25
CA LEU A 49 -1.98 -15.00 -0.81
C LEU A 49 -1.37 -14.35 0.44
N GLU A 50 -0.90 -15.18 1.36
CA GLU A 50 -0.25 -14.81 2.62
C GLU A 50 1.15 -14.22 2.44
N VAL A 51 1.81 -14.48 1.31
CA VAL A 51 3.09 -13.82 0.97
C VAL A 51 2.83 -12.41 0.47
N VAL A 52 1.71 -12.19 -0.25
CA VAL A 52 1.40 -10.88 -0.83
C VAL A 52 0.66 -9.95 0.14
N PHE A 53 -0.24 -10.49 0.97
CA PHE A 53 -1.09 -9.72 1.87
C PHE A 53 -0.89 -10.10 3.32
N THR A 54 -0.64 -9.09 4.18
CA THR A 54 -0.48 -9.33 5.62
C THR A 54 -1.77 -9.88 6.21
N ARG A 55 -1.68 -10.49 7.41
CA ARG A 55 -2.86 -11.01 8.12
C ARG A 55 -3.94 -9.93 8.29
N ALA A 56 -3.56 -8.71 8.67
CA ALA A 56 -4.49 -7.62 8.89
C ALA A 56 -5.20 -7.20 7.59
N GLU A 57 -4.45 -7.17 6.48
CA GLU A 57 -4.99 -6.87 5.16
C GLU A 57 -5.98 -7.93 4.68
N ARG A 58 -5.68 -9.21 4.94
CA ARG A 58 -6.55 -10.33 4.60
C ARG A 58 -7.86 -10.29 5.38
N ILE A 59 -7.80 -10.03 6.69
CA ILE A 59 -9.00 -9.85 7.51
C ILE A 59 -9.83 -8.68 6.96
N ARG A 60 -9.20 -7.54 6.67
CA ARG A 60 -9.91 -6.36 6.19
C ARG A 60 -10.56 -6.55 4.83
N SER A 61 -9.86 -7.23 3.93
CA SER A 61 -10.31 -7.47 2.55
C SER A 61 -11.27 -8.67 2.44
N GLY A 62 -11.31 -9.54 3.45
CA GLY A 62 -12.25 -10.67 3.55
C GLY A 62 -13.65 -10.31 4.07
N SER A 63 -13.79 -9.24 4.86
CA SER A 63 -15.08 -8.81 5.40
C SER A 63 -15.96 -8.12 4.35
N GLY A 64 -16.77 -8.90 3.62
CA GLY A 64 -17.84 -8.41 2.73
C GLY A 64 -17.37 -7.65 1.49
N ARG A 65 -16.10 -7.81 1.10
CA ARG A 65 -15.45 -7.04 0.03
C ARG A 65 -15.11 -7.93 -1.16
N THR A 66 -15.32 -7.35 -2.33
CA THR A 66 -15.15 -7.99 -3.62
C THR A 66 -13.68 -8.02 -4.07
N VAL A 67 -13.35 -8.81 -5.09
CA VAL A 67 -11.99 -8.94 -5.68
C VAL A 67 -11.38 -7.57 -6.03
N GLN A 68 -12.18 -6.58 -6.39
CA GLN A 68 -11.79 -5.18 -6.62
C GLN A 68 -10.91 -4.62 -5.50
N HIS A 69 -11.24 -4.89 -4.23
CA HIS A 69 -10.53 -4.34 -3.08
C HIS A 69 -9.14 -4.99 -2.91
N TRP A 70 -9.05 -6.28 -3.18
CA TRP A 70 -7.78 -7.01 -3.20
C TRP A 70 -6.90 -6.48 -4.33
N ALA A 71 -7.47 -6.23 -5.51
CA ALA A 71 -6.76 -5.66 -6.65
C ALA A 71 -6.28 -4.23 -6.39
N GLY A 72 -7.10 -3.38 -5.75
CA GLY A 72 -6.69 -2.03 -5.36
C GLY A 72 -5.52 -2.03 -4.38
N ARG A 73 -5.55 -2.95 -3.41
CA ARG A 73 -4.45 -3.14 -2.46
C ARG A 73 -3.17 -3.66 -3.12
N LEU A 74 -3.30 -4.61 -4.04
CA LEU A 74 -2.16 -5.09 -4.84
C LEU A 74 -1.57 -3.98 -5.70
N ALA A 75 -2.41 -3.19 -6.35
CA ALA A 75 -1.98 -2.03 -7.13
C ALA A 75 -1.20 -1.03 -6.25
N ALA A 76 -1.69 -0.75 -5.04
CA ALA A 76 -1.00 0.13 -4.10
C ALA A 76 0.37 -0.41 -3.69
N LYS A 77 0.48 -1.70 -3.34
CA LYS A 77 1.77 -2.35 -3.03
C LYS A 77 2.76 -2.23 -4.19
N CYS A 78 2.31 -2.52 -5.41
CA CYS A 78 3.12 -2.39 -6.62
C CYS A 78 3.56 -0.94 -6.87
N ALA A 79 2.67 0.04 -6.69
CA ALA A 79 3.01 1.45 -6.86
C ALA A 79 4.05 1.92 -5.82
N VAL A 80 3.93 1.47 -4.57
CA VAL A 80 4.93 1.76 -3.53
C VAL A 80 6.27 1.11 -3.85
N LEU A 81 6.33 -0.16 -4.25
CA LEU A 81 7.61 -0.78 -4.62
C LEU A 81 8.27 -0.04 -5.80
N ARG A 82 7.49 0.35 -6.82
CA ARG A 82 8.00 1.15 -7.93
C ARG A 82 8.54 2.51 -7.49
N LEU A 83 7.87 3.18 -6.55
CA LEU A 83 8.35 4.42 -5.95
C LEU A 83 9.72 4.23 -5.28
N LEU A 84 9.94 3.07 -4.64
CA LEU A 84 11.21 2.68 -4.00
C LEU A 84 12.27 2.17 -4.98
N GLY A 85 12.03 2.29 -6.30
CA GLY A 85 12.92 1.79 -7.35
C GLY A 85 12.96 0.25 -7.45
N LEU A 86 11.94 -0.44 -6.94
CA LEU A 86 11.82 -1.89 -6.95
C LEU A 86 10.75 -2.33 -7.94
N ASP A 87 11.12 -3.11 -8.95
CA ASP A 87 10.15 -3.69 -9.88
C ASP A 87 9.44 -4.90 -9.23
N PRO A 88 8.12 -4.85 -8.97
CA PRO A 88 7.37 -5.97 -8.40
C PRO A 88 7.22 -7.16 -9.35
N ALA A 89 7.42 -7.00 -10.66
CA ALA A 89 7.38 -8.10 -11.61
C ALA A 89 8.67 -8.94 -11.58
N HIS A 90 9.76 -8.36 -11.11
CA HIS A 90 11.02 -9.06 -10.96
C HIS A 90 10.93 -10.07 -9.80
N ARG A 91 11.21 -11.35 -10.07
CA ARG A 91 11.05 -12.46 -9.10
C ARG A 91 11.73 -12.20 -7.75
N ALA A 92 12.91 -11.58 -7.75
CA ALA A 92 13.65 -11.26 -6.52
C ALA A 92 12.92 -10.25 -5.60
N ASN A 93 11.97 -9.50 -6.13
CA ASN A 93 11.21 -8.48 -5.39
C ASN A 93 9.77 -8.90 -5.10
N ALA A 94 9.32 -10.05 -5.63
CA ALA A 94 7.94 -10.51 -5.49
C ALA A 94 7.55 -10.69 -4.02
N ASP A 95 8.47 -11.18 -3.19
CA ASP A 95 8.25 -11.39 -1.76
C ASP A 95 8.16 -10.07 -0.97
N LEU A 96 8.68 -8.96 -1.51
CA LEU A 96 8.60 -7.64 -0.88
C LEU A 96 7.18 -7.06 -0.92
N LEU A 97 6.27 -7.64 -1.70
CA LEU A 97 4.85 -7.24 -1.67
C LEU A 97 4.24 -7.45 -0.28
N GLY A 98 4.67 -8.49 0.46
CA GLY A 98 4.23 -8.76 1.83
C GLY A 98 4.70 -7.72 2.84
N GLU A 99 5.84 -7.09 2.59
CA GLU A 99 6.46 -6.09 3.46
C GLU A 99 5.82 -4.71 3.36
N VAL A 100 5.09 -4.44 2.27
CA VAL A 100 4.35 -3.18 2.10
C VAL A 100 2.93 -3.35 2.61
N GLU A 101 2.58 -2.82 3.78
CA GLU A 101 1.22 -2.92 4.31
C GLU A 101 0.36 -1.69 3.96
N ILE A 102 -0.86 -1.92 3.44
CA ILE A 102 -1.76 -0.86 2.93
C ILE A 102 -3.09 -0.79 3.70
N LEU A 103 -3.10 -0.50 4.99
CA LEU A 103 -4.36 -0.44 5.76
C LEU A 103 -5.01 0.94 5.73
N PRO A 104 -6.36 1.04 5.80
CA PRO A 104 -6.99 2.34 6.00
C PRO A 104 -6.43 3.00 7.26
N ARG A 105 -6.08 4.29 7.19
CA ARG A 105 -5.65 5.12 8.33
C ARG A 105 -6.84 5.92 8.84
N PRO A 106 -7.52 5.50 9.93
CA PRO A 106 -8.54 6.31 10.56
C PRO A 106 -7.93 7.64 11.00
N SER A 107 -8.64 8.75 10.77
CA SER A 107 -8.24 10.02 11.39
C SER A 107 -8.50 9.95 12.89
N VAL A 108 -7.81 10.77 13.68
CA VAL A 108 -8.06 10.93 15.14
C VAL A 108 -9.50 11.34 15.47
N PHE A 109 -10.19 11.96 14.50
CA PHE A 109 -11.62 12.31 14.62
C PHE A 109 -12.55 11.12 14.39
N CYS A 110 -12.02 9.97 13.96
CA CYS A 110 -12.76 8.74 13.85
C CYS A 110 -12.56 7.88 15.10
N THR A 111 -13.55 7.87 15.98
CA THR A 111 -13.58 7.00 17.17
C THR A 111 -13.83 5.52 16.85
N ARG A 112 -13.97 5.16 15.57
CA ARG A 112 -14.19 3.80 15.10
C ARG A 112 -12.85 3.18 14.69
N THR A 113 -12.60 1.96 15.14
CA THR A 113 -11.35 1.20 14.94
C THR A 113 -11.04 0.91 13.46
N THR A 114 -9.99 0.14 13.17
CA THR A 114 -9.61 -0.34 11.81
C THR A 114 -10.73 -1.03 11.02
N ALA A 115 -11.84 -1.41 11.67
CA ALA A 115 -13.05 -1.93 11.05
C ALA A 115 -13.99 -0.84 10.47
N CYS A 116 -13.71 0.44 10.70
CA CYS A 116 -14.56 1.54 10.27
C CYS A 116 -14.82 1.54 8.76
N LEU A 117 -16.09 1.64 8.38
CA LEU A 117 -16.56 1.60 6.99
C LEU A 117 -16.62 2.99 6.33
N HIS A 118 -16.23 4.06 7.03
CA HIS A 118 -16.34 5.46 6.56
C HIS A 118 -15.37 5.84 5.43
N GLY A 119 -14.68 4.88 4.80
CA GLY A 119 -13.77 5.16 3.70
C GLY A 119 -12.57 6.00 4.13
N HIS A 120 -11.76 5.46 5.04
CA HIS A 120 -10.51 6.13 5.43
C HIS A 120 -9.46 6.07 4.31
N PRO A 121 -8.64 7.14 4.18
CA PRO A 121 -7.56 7.13 3.22
C PRO A 121 -6.61 5.95 3.52
N PRO A 122 -6.12 5.25 2.48
CA PRO A 122 -5.16 4.18 2.67
C PRO A 122 -3.85 4.75 3.23
N GLY A 123 -3.27 4.02 4.18
CA GLY A 123 -1.95 4.28 4.70
C GLY A 123 -0.94 3.23 4.32
N VAL A 124 0.31 3.65 4.22
CA VAL A 124 1.45 2.80 3.92
C VAL A 124 2.25 2.59 5.19
N ARG A 125 2.49 1.33 5.54
CA ARG A 125 3.46 0.93 6.56
C ARG A 125 4.58 0.13 5.89
N LEU A 126 5.81 0.52 6.17
CA LEU A 126 7.03 -0.10 5.66
C LEU A 126 7.93 -0.50 6.83
N PRO A 127 8.59 -1.68 6.78
CA PRO A 127 9.71 -2.00 7.65
C PRO A 127 10.89 -1.07 7.37
N ALA A 128 11.83 -0.98 8.32
CA ALA A 128 12.99 -0.09 8.25
C ALA A 128 13.77 -0.25 6.92
N ALA A 129 14.06 -1.49 6.51
CA ALA A 129 14.83 -1.77 5.28
C ALA A 129 14.20 -1.20 3.98
N LEU A 130 12.87 -1.07 3.92
CA LEU A 130 12.19 -0.42 2.79
C LEU A 130 12.04 1.09 3.02
N ARG A 131 11.92 1.53 4.27
CA ARG A 131 11.81 2.95 4.63
C ARG A 131 13.10 3.72 4.35
N ASP A 132 14.26 3.09 4.53
CA ASP A 132 15.58 3.69 4.29
C ASP A 132 15.84 4.04 2.80
N ARG A 133 14.96 3.57 1.89
CA ARG A 133 14.98 3.93 0.46
C ARG A 133 14.27 5.23 0.14
N VAL A 134 13.58 5.83 1.11
CA VAL A 134 12.93 7.13 0.97
C VAL A 134 13.75 8.14 1.76
N GLU A 135 13.80 9.37 1.27
CA GLU A 135 14.48 10.45 1.98
C GLU A 135 13.94 10.61 3.41
N THR A 136 14.86 10.76 4.37
CA THR A 136 14.52 10.93 5.78
C THR A 136 13.54 12.09 5.97
N GLY A 137 12.46 11.83 6.72
CA GLY A 137 11.44 12.84 6.98
C GLY A 137 10.35 12.91 5.92
N THR A 138 10.40 12.11 4.85
CA THR A 138 9.31 12.01 3.89
C THR A 138 8.31 10.91 4.25
N ARG A 139 7.08 11.08 3.77
CA ARG A 139 5.98 10.14 3.88
C ARG A 139 5.61 9.60 2.51
N ILE A 140 5.16 8.36 2.47
CA ILE A 140 4.47 7.81 1.29
C ILE A 140 2.95 7.92 1.46
N GLY A 141 2.34 8.74 0.61
CA GLY A 141 0.90 8.78 0.38
C GLY A 141 0.51 7.83 -0.76
N VAL A 142 -0.65 7.20 -0.65
CA VAL A 142 -1.21 6.40 -1.75
C VAL A 142 -2.66 6.77 -2.00
N SER A 143 -3.06 6.75 -3.27
CA SER A 143 -4.45 6.87 -3.70
C SER A 143 -4.81 5.64 -4.52
N ILE A 144 -6.00 5.09 -4.29
CA ILE A 144 -6.46 3.84 -4.90
C ILE A 144 -7.82 4.10 -5.54
N SER A 145 -7.96 3.68 -6.79
CA SER A 145 -9.23 3.67 -7.50
C SER A 145 -9.42 2.33 -8.21
N HIS A 146 -10.66 1.95 -8.46
CA HIS A 146 -10.97 0.74 -9.22
C HIS A 146 -12.21 0.95 -10.09
N ALA A 147 -12.17 0.37 -11.28
CA ALA A 147 -13.28 0.25 -12.21
C ALA A 147 -13.84 -1.18 -12.20
N ALA A 148 -14.60 -1.56 -13.22
CA ALA A 148 -15.24 -2.87 -13.30
C ALA A 148 -14.25 -4.06 -13.35
N SER A 149 -13.05 -3.85 -13.90
CA SER A 149 -12.09 -4.93 -14.19
C SER A 149 -10.61 -4.57 -13.96
N THR A 150 -10.35 -3.34 -13.51
CA THR A 150 -9.00 -2.83 -13.30
C THR A 150 -8.96 -1.97 -12.05
N ALA A 151 -7.90 -2.12 -11.27
CA ALA A 151 -7.56 -1.23 -10.18
C ALA A 151 -6.29 -0.46 -10.53
N ILE A 152 -6.22 0.78 -10.09
CA ILE A 152 -5.07 1.66 -10.24
C ILE A 152 -4.71 2.24 -8.88
N ALA A 153 -3.41 2.38 -8.63
CA ALA A 153 -2.92 3.13 -7.51
C ALA A 153 -1.78 4.05 -7.93
N VAL A 154 -1.67 5.17 -7.22
CA VAL A 154 -0.58 6.13 -7.32
C VAL A 154 0.03 6.27 -5.94
N ALA A 155 1.36 6.17 -5.87
CA ALA A 155 2.17 6.41 -4.68
C ALA A 155 3.00 7.68 -4.88
N LEU A 156 3.11 8.48 -3.82
CA LEU A 156 3.80 9.77 -3.81
C LEU A 156 4.66 9.86 -2.54
N ALA A 157 5.93 10.20 -2.70
CA ALA A 157 6.75 10.66 -1.58
C ALA A 157 6.50 12.16 -1.38
N SER A 158 6.10 12.57 -0.18
CA SER A 158 5.83 13.96 0.16
C SER A 158 6.39 14.31 1.52
N ALA A 159 6.49 15.61 1.81
CA ALA A 159 6.65 16.09 3.18
C ALA A 159 5.52 15.52 4.08
N PRO A 160 5.78 15.36 5.38
CA PRO A 160 4.77 14.94 6.34
C PRO A 160 3.77 16.09 6.52
N LEU A 161 2.50 15.77 6.59
CA LEU A 161 1.44 16.73 6.87
C LEU A 161 1.11 16.70 8.38
N PRO A 162 0.59 17.78 8.97
CA PRO A 162 0.25 17.83 10.40
C PRO A 162 -0.68 16.70 10.87
N GLU A 163 -1.52 16.19 9.99
CA GLU A 163 -2.39 15.03 10.25
C GLU A 163 -1.65 13.68 10.39
N ASP A 164 -0.34 13.65 10.17
CA ASP A 164 0.48 12.43 10.13
C ASP A 164 1.19 12.10 11.46
N ASP A 165 1.26 13.03 12.41
CA ASP A 165 1.93 12.87 13.72
C ASP A 165 1.23 11.88 14.68
N THR A 166 0.25 11.13 14.19
CA THR A 166 -0.64 10.29 15.00
C THR A 166 -0.07 8.91 15.34
N ASP A 167 1.08 8.54 14.75
CA ASP A 167 1.77 7.26 15.00
C ASP A 167 2.83 7.33 16.14
N ARG A 168 3.02 8.49 16.81
CA ARG A 168 4.02 8.65 17.89
C ARG A 168 3.56 8.29 19.29
N TYR A 169 2.27 8.01 19.50
CA TYR A 169 1.72 7.58 20.79
C TYR A 169 1.30 6.12 20.72
N GLY A 170 2.24 5.19 20.93
CA GLY A 170 1.90 3.76 20.96
C GLY A 170 3.01 2.78 21.31
N SER A 171 4.17 3.22 21.81
CA SER A 171 5.25 2.27 22.17
C SER A 171 6.05 2.62 23.43
N ASP A 172 5.70 3.66 24.18
CA ASP A 172 6.35 3.92 25.46
C ASP A 172 5.33 3.77 26.60
N GLU A 173 5.75 3.03 27.63
CA GLU A 173 5.11 2.79 28.94
C GLU A 173 4.03 1.71 29.02
N TYR A 174 4.46 0.44 29.07
CA TYR A 174 4.01 -0.52 30.11
C TYR A 174 5.13 -1.54 30.34
N GLU A 175 6.24 -1.10 30.94
CA GLU A 175 7.13 -2.02 31.66
C GLU A 175 6.79 -1.98 33.16
N ASP A 176 6.36 -3.15 33.63
CA ASP A 176 6.43 -3.72 34.97
C ASP A 176 6.05 -2.88 36.21
N GLY A 177 4.97 -3.34 36.84
CA GLY A 177 4.60 -2.95 38.19
C GLY A 177 3.64 -3.96 38.82
N ASN A 178 3.89 -5.26 38.64
CA ASN A 178 3.17 -6.28 39.39
C ASN A 178 3.94 -6.63 40.67
N GLU A 179 3.82 -5.78 41.68
CA GLU A 179 4.08 -6.14 43.07
C GLU A 179 2.95 -5.61 43.95
N ARG A 180 1.98 -6.50 44.27
CA ARG A 180 1.54 -6.88 45.63
C ARG A 180 0.12 -7.46 45.64
#